data_AF-A0A1G0Y6U5-F1
#
_entry.id   AF-A0A1G0Y6U5-F1
#
_cell.length_a   1.000
_cell.length_b   1.000
_cell.length_c   1.000
_cell.angle_alpha   90.00
_cell.angle_beta   90.00
_cell.angle_gamma   90.00
#
_symmetry.space_group_name_H-M   'P 1'
#
loop_
_entity.id
_entity.type
_entity.pdbx_description
1 polymer ?
#
loop_
_entity_poly.entity_id
_entity_poly.type
_entity_poly.pdbx_seq_one_letter_code
_entity_poly.pdbx_strand_id
1 'polypeptide(L)'
;MKARSIAGLILSAQLVFSFTNLIAADTVAVQDGRIDIDVKNAPENLQLTVVEASKDTVAKNGSKSSLVIWEFTPKEGEWTQINIKIKSNVECTARLRLKSKFTKEDPVWMLYDMIEVKSTQISNADFEEAPTKTNGWIMEQQVQGKGAQWVKDAKVAKSNNGFVMVWHNGPATYGNLNLSADTVVEVSVWVRKPTKEIIDAAMAAK
;
A
#
# COMPACT_ATOMS: atom_id res chain seq x y z
N MET A 1 -70.76 -41.49 -18.63
CA MET A 1 -69.29 -41.52 -18.51
C MET A 1 -68.89 -40.50 -17.46
N LYS A 2 -68.22 -40.93 -16.39
CA LYS A 2 -67.91 -40.11 -15.20
C LYS A 2 -66.67 -39.27 -15.47
N ALA A 3 -66.77 -37.95 -15.37
CA ALA A 3 -65.62 -37.06 -15.28
C ALA A 3 -65.44 -36.63 -13.81
N ARG A 4 -64.41 -37.17 -13.16
CA ARG A 4 -63.83 -36.61 -11.93
C ARG A 4 -62.56 -35.89 -12.34
N SER A 5 -62.38 -34.64 -11.95
CA SER A 5 -61.06 -33.99 -11.95
C SER A 5 -61.03 -32.87 -10.91
N ILE A 6 -60.36 -33.11 -9.78
CA ILE A 6 -59.07 -32.53 -9.34
C ILE A 6 -59.28 -31.20 -8.59
N ALA A 7 -59.30 -31.32 -7.26
CA ALA A 7 -59.02 -30.24 -6.34
C ALA A 7 -57.50 -29.94 -6.39
N GLY A 8 -57.11 -28.74 -6.82
CA GLY A 8 -55.79 -28.15 -6.57
C GLY A 8 -55.84 -27.34 -5.27
N LEU A 9 -55.00 -27.63 -4.28
CA LEU A 9 -53.77 -26.88 -3.94
C LEU A 9 -53.96 -25.36 -3.99
N ILE A 10 -53.64 -24.60 -2.94
CA ILE A 10 -52.24 -24.28 -2.58
C ILE A 10 -52.09 -24.05 -1.07
N LEU A 11 -51.10 -24.71 -0.49
CA LEU A 11 -50.55 -24.51 0.84
C LEU A 11 -49.55 -23.34 0.78
N SER A 12 -49.87 -22.17 1.34
CA SER A 12 -48.93 -21.06 1.47
C SER A 12 -48.34 -21.04 2.88
N ALA A 13 -47.26 -21.80 3.10
CA ALA A 13 -46.43 -21.67 4.30
C ALA A 13 -45.54 -20.44 4.14
N GLN A 14 -45.80 -19.41 4.95
CA GLN A 14 -44.99 -18.21 5.02
C GLN A 14 -43.65 -18.54 5.69
N LEU A 15 -42.56 -18.49 4.90
CA LEU A 15 -41.20 -18.43 5.42
C LEU A 15 -40.98 -17.06 6.04
N VAL A 16 -41.00 -17.00 7.37
CA VAL A 16 -40.54 -15.83 8.13
C VAL A 16 -39.02 -15.78 7.99
N PHE A 17 -38.54 -14.91 7.10
CA PHE A 17 -37.14 -14.51 7.06
C PHE A 17 -36.86 -13.62 8.28
N SER A 18 -36.37 -14.24 9.35
CA SER A 18 -35.71 -13.51 10.43
C SER A 18 -34.37 -12.99 9.91
N PHE A 19 -34.36 -11.76 9.41
CA PHE A 19 -33.14 -10.99 9.19
C PHE A 19 -32.52 -10.68 10.55
N THR A 20 -31.66 -11.56 11.04
CA THR A 20 -30.65 -11.14 12.01
C THR A 20 -29.68 -10.23 11.27
N ASN A 21 -29.86 -8.92 11.43
CA ASN A 21 -28.79 -7.95 11.19
C ASN A 21 -27.68 -8.28 12.18
N LEU A 22 -26.79 -9.19 11.77
CA LEU A 22 -25.49 -9.34 12.38
C LEU A 22 -24.75 -8.05 12.08
N ILE A 23 -24.80 -7.10 13.01
CA ILE A 23 -23.88 -5.97 13.03
C ILE A 23 -22.52 -6.60 13.26
N ALA A 24 -21.80 -6.87 12.17
CA ALA A 24 -20.37 -7.05 12.22
C ALA A 24 -19.82 -5.79 12.89
N ALA A 25 -19.27 -5.94 14.09
CA ALA A 25 -18.44 -4.90 14.65
C ALA A 25 -17.35 -4.63 13.62
N ASP A 26 -17.41 -3.47 12.96
CA ASP A 26 -16.31 -2.92 12.18
C ASP A 26 -15.14 -2.74 13.16
N THR A 27 -14.38 -3.81 13.39
CA THR A 27 -13.02 -3.69 13.85
C THR A 27 -12.32 -2.87 12.80
N VAL A 28 -12.08 -1.59 13.09
CA VAL A 28 -11.31 -0.67 12.25
C VAL A 28 -10.07 -1.44 11.81
N ALA A 29 -10.03 -1.84 10.54
CA ALA A 29 -8.98 -2.72 10.04
C ALA A 29 -7.64 -2.07 10.36
N VAL A 30 -6.78 -2.81 11.07
CA VAL A 30 -5.44 -2.32 11.38
C VAL A 30 -4.72 -2.18 10.04
N GLN A 31 -4.27 -0.95 9.74
CA GLN A 31 -3.50 -0.65 8.54
C GLN A 31 -2.06 -1.09 8.76
N ASP A 32 -1.59 -2.05 7.97
CA ASP A 32 -0.26 -2.65 8.14
C ASP A 32 0.82 -1.93 7.32
N GLY A 33 0.42 -1.37 6.18
CA GLY A 33 1.31 -0.66 5.26
C GLY A 33 1.12 0.85 5.29
N ARG A 34 2.21 1.57 5.04
CA ARG A 34 2.22 3.03 4.97
C ARG A 34 3.19 3.52 3.90
N ILE A 35 2.81 4.56 3.17
CA ILE A 35 3.67 5.31 2.28
C ILE A 35 3.57 6.78 2.70
N ASP A 36 4.72 7.43 2.87
CA ASP A 36 4.76 8.88 3.06
C ASP A 36 5.29 9.55 1.80
N ILE A 37 4.66 10.64 1.38
CA ILE A 37 5.19 11.55 0.37
C ILE A 37 5.46 12.89 1.06
N ASP A 38 6.71 13.29 1.15
CA ASP A 38 7.10 14.45 1.93
C ASP A 38 8.20 15.29 1.28
N VAL A 39 8.13 16.61 1.43
CA VAL A 39 9.20 17.52 0.96
C VAL A 39 10.06 17.94 2.15
N LYS A 40 11.35 17.60 2.08
CA LYS A 40 12.35 18.03 3.07
C LYS A 40 12.65 19.51 2.84
N ASN A 41 12.68 20.31 3.91
CA ASN A 41 12.91 21.77 3.84
C ASN A 41 11.91 22.47 2.91
N ALA A 42 10.64 22.08 3.02
CA ALA A 42 9.55 22.64 2.23
C ALA A 42 9.46 24.17 2.31
N PRO A 43 9.18 24.86 1.19
CA PRO A 43 8.76 26.26 1.20
C PRO A 43 7.55 26.47 2.11
N GLU A 44 7.45 27.63 2.75
CA GLU A 44 6.35 27.94 3.68
C GLU A 44 4.97 27.88 3.00
N ASN A 45 4.91 28.22 1.71
CA ASN A 45 3.69 28.19 0.92
C ASN A 45 3.39 26.83 0.27
N LEU A 46 4.22 25.80 0.47
CA LEU A 46 3.97 24.48 -0.10
C LEU A 46 2.76 23.82 0.55
N GLN A 47 1.86 23.33 -0.31
CA GLN A 47 0.76 22.47 0.03
C GLN A 47 0.75 21.28 -0.93
N LEU A 48 0.98 20.09 -0.37
CA LEU A 48 0.60 18.84 -1.01
C LEU A 48 -0.86 18.58 -0.69
N THR A 49 -1.62 18.02 -1.62
CA THR A 49 -3.04 17.71 -1.45
C THR A 49 -3.32 16.32 -1.99
N VAL A 50 -4.09 15.53 -1.25
CA VAL A 50 -4.65 14.26 -1.75
C VAL A 50 -5.83 14.59 -2.66
N VAL A 51 -5.78 14.15 -3.91
CA VAL A 51 -6.87 14.31 -4.88
C VAL A 51 -7.79 13.09 -4.85
N GLU A 52 -7.21 11.90 -4.86
CA GLU A 52 -7.92 10.63 -4.89
C GLU A 52 -7.03 9.53 -4.30
N ALA A 53 -7.62 8.49 -3.71
CA ALA A 53 -6.91 7.30 -3.28
C ALA A 53 -7.77 6.06 -3.51
N SER A 54 -7.14 4.89 -3.63
CA SER A 54 -7.84 3.62 -3.74
C SER A 54 -8.82 3.40 -2.59
N LYS A 55 -9.97 2.78 -2.92
CA LYS A 55 -11.15 2.62 -2.04
C LYS A 55 -10.83 2.08 -0.64
N ASP A 56 -9.88 1.14 -0.54
CA ASP A 56 -9.54 0.45 0.72
C ASP A 56 -8.27 1.02 1.38
N THR A 57 -7.99 2.30 1.11
CA THR A 57 -6.82 3.01 1.66
C THR A 57 -7.24 4.31 2.33
N VAL A 58 -6.46 4.76 3.30
CA VAL A 58 -6.64 6.07 3.94
C VAL A 58 -5.48 6.95 3.53
N ALA A 59 -5.77 7.99 2.76
CA ALA A 59 -4.81 9.01 2.38
C ALA A 59 -5.22 10.35 3.03
N LYS A 60 -4.26 11.00 3.68
CA LYS A 60 -4.49 12.27 4.38
C LYS A 60 -3.26 13.16 4.34
N ASN A 61 -3.50 14.46 4.42
CA ASN A 61 -2.46 15.41 4.77
C ASN A 61 -1.94 15.13 6.18
N GLY A 62 -0.62 15.11 6.34
CA GLY A 62 0.03 14.97 7.63
C GLY A 62 -0.10 16.24 8.47
N SER A 63 0.60 16.27 9.61
CA SER A 63 0.65 17.45 10.49
C SER A 63 1.33 18.67 9.85
N LYS A 64 2.04 18.46 8.74
CA LYS A 64 2.66 19.51 7.91
C LYS A 64 1.99 19.51 6.54
N SER A 65 1.79 20.69 5.96
CA SER A 65 1.25 20.85 4.60
C SER A 65 2.12 20.18 3.53
N SER A 66 3.40 19.97 3.83
CA SER A 66 4.39 19.31 2.96
C SER A 66 4.44 17.78 3.09
N LEU A 67 3.46 17.16 3.75
CA LEU A 67 3.42 15.72 4.01
C LEU A 67 2.05 15.15 3.64
N VAL A 68 2.07 14.08 2.84
CA VAL A 68 0.93 13.18 2.62
C VAL A 68 1.26 11.83 3.26
N ILE A 69 0.32 11.30 4.03
CA ILE A 69 0.38 9.97 4.63
C ILE A 69 -0.65 9.11 3.94
N TRP A 70 -0.22 7.95 3.44
CA TRP A 70 -1.05 6.98 2.74
C TRP A 70 -0.95 5.63 3.42
N GLU A 71 -2.02 5.19 4.05
CA GLU A 71 -2.09 3.97 4.86
C GLU A 71 -3.06 2.96 4.24
N PHE A 72 -2.75 1.68 4.35
CA PHE A 72 -3.51 0.61 3.69
C PHE A 72 -3.37 -0.73 4.42
N THR A 73 -4.36 -1.60 4.21
CA THR A 73 -4.36 -2.99 4.71
C THR A 73 -4.21 -3.94 3.53
N PRO A 74 -2.99 -4.38 3.20
CA PRO A 74 -2.73 -5.36 2.16
C PRO A 74 -3.19 -6.75 2.62
N LYS A 75 -3.49 -7.62 1.64
CA LYS A 75 -3.76 -9.03 1.94
C LYS A 75 -2.46 -9.76 2.25
N GLU A 76 -2.51 -10.67 3.20
CA GLU A 76 -1.41 -11.58 3.47
C GLU A 76 -1.25 -12.58 2.33
N GLY A 77 -0.02 -12.79 1.89
CA GLY A 77 0.29 -13.78 0.85
C GLY A 77 -0.08 -13.36 -0.58
N GLU A 78 -0.85 -12.30 -0.78
CA GLU A 78 -1.28 -11.80 -2.11
C GLU A 78 -0.72 -10.41 -2.40
N TRP A 79 -0.34 -10.19 -3.66
CA TRP A 79 0.02 -8.86 -4.15
C TRP A 79 -1.25 -8.06 -4.48
N THR A 80 -1.34 -6.85 -3.94
CA THR A 80 -2.42 -5.90 -4.22
C THR A 80 -1.81 -4.62 -4.77
N GLN A 81 -2.40 -4.06 -5.82
CA GLN A 81 -2.04 -2.74 -6.29
C GLN A 81 -2.84 -1.67 -5.55
N ILE A 82 -2.15 -0.65 -5.07
CA ILE A 82 -2.75 0.52 -4.42
C ILE A 82 -2.36 1.77 -5.21
N ASN A 83 -3.25 2.75 -5.27
CA ASN A 83 -3.05 3.99 -6.01
C ASN A 83 -3.37 5.22 -5.16
N ILE A 84 -2.61 6.30 -5.37
CA ILE A 84 -2.89 7.63 -4.82
C ILE A 84 -2.65 8.68 -5.90
N LYS A 85 -3.53 9.68 -5.98
CA LYS A 85 -3.33 10.89 -6.76
C LYS A 85 -3.07 12.04 -5.81
N ILE A 86 -1.95 12.71 -6.02
CA ILE A 86 -1.57 13.90 -5.25
C ILE A 86 -1.37 15.10 -6.17
N LYS A 87 -1.45 16.29 -5.60
CA LYS A 87 -1.19 17.55 -6.28
C LYS A 87 -0.34 18.44 -5.37
N SER A 88 0.64 19.12 -5.95
CA SER A 88 1.38 20.20 -5.27
C SER A 88 0.95 21.55 -5.83
N ASN A 89 0.80 22.56 -4.98
CA ASN A 89 0.54 23.94 -5.44
C ASN A 89 1.80 24.67 -5.93
N VAL A 90 3.00 24.17 -5.60
CA VAL A 90 4.28 24.70 -6.08
C VAL A 90 5.17 23.58 -6.59
N GLU A 91 6.09 23.91 -7.49
CA GLU A 91 7.07 22.94 -7.96
C GLU A 91 8.01 22.55 -6.81
N CYS A 92 8.26 21.24 -6.65
CA CYS A 92 9.12 20.74 -5.59
C CYS A 92 9.66 19.34 -5.90
N THR A 93 10.73 18.96 -5.19
CA THR A 93 11.23 17.59 -5.16
C THR A 93 10.82 16.94 -3.84
N ALA A 94 9.93 15.96 -3.94
CA ALA A 94 9.44 15.18 -2.81
C ALA A 94 10.24 13.88 -2.63
N ARG A 95 10.12 13.32 -1.44
CA ARG A 95 10.59 11.98 -1.08
C ARG A 95 9.39 11.05 -1.04
N LEU A 96 9.51 9.90 -1.69
CA LEU A 96 8.57 8.78 -1.57
C LEU A 96 9.17 7.76 -0.59
N ARG A 97 8.49 7.50 0.53
CA ARG A 97 9.01 6.64 1.60
C ARG A 97 8.08 5.47 1.83
N LEU A 98 8.53 4.28 1.47
CA LEU A 98 7.83 3.01 1.72
C LEU A 98 8.08 2.61 3.18
N LYS A 99 7.01 2.36 3.94
CA LYS A 99 7.04 2.10 5.38
C LYS A 99 6.10 0.96 5.74
N SER A 100 6.47 0.19 6.75
CA SER A 100 5.47 -0.57 7.51
C SER A 100 5.03 0.23 8.73
N LYS A 101 3.79 0.03 9.18
CA LYS A 101 3.32 0.60 10.45
C LYS A 101 3.98 -0.14 11.62
N PHE A 102 4.49 0.62 12.58
CA PHE A 102 4.89 0.05 13.87
C PHE A 102 3.65 -0.17 14.73
N THR A 103 3.39 -1.41 15.10
CA THR A 103 2.61 -1.72 16.30
C THR A 103 3.58 -2.32 17.33
N LYS A 104 3.45 -1.92 18.61
CA LYS A 104 4.34 -2.40 19.67
C LYS A 104 4.27 -3.92 19.86
N GLU A 105 3.13 -4.50 19.51
CA GLU A 105 2.78 -5.90 19.72
C GLU A 105 3.16 -6.78 18.54
N ASP A 106 3.07 -6.27 17.30
CA ASP A 106 3.41 -7.02 16.10
C ASP A 106 4.07 -6.12 15.04
N PRO A 107 5.41 -6.12 14.95
CA PRO A 107 6.11 -5.32 13.97
C PRO A 107 5.99 -5.96 12.58
N VAL A 108 5.15 -5.37 11.73
CA VAL A 108 4.81 -5.95 10.44
C VAL A 108 5.94 -5.72 9.41
N TRP A 109 6.14 -6.71 8.55
CA TRP A 109 6.95 -6.59 7.34
C TRP A 109 6.06 -6.31 6.15
N MET A 110 6.55 -5.54 5.20
CA MET A 110 5.82 -5.21 3.98
C MET A 110 6.71 -5.40 2.76
N LEU A 111 6.18 -6.05 1.73
CA LEU A 111 6.85 -6.13 0.43
C LEU A 111 6.30 -5.06 -0.50
N TYR A 112 7.20 -4.45 -1.26
CA TYR A 112 6.91 -3.43 -2.26
C TYR A 112 7.62 -3.75 -3.56
N ASP A 113 6.92 -3.54 -4.67
CA ASP A 113 7.43 -3.76 -6.01
C ASP A 113 6.62 -2.98 -7.06
N MET A 114 7.10 -2.92 -8.29
CA MET A 114 6.44 -2.32 -9.46
C MET A 114 5.78 -0.96 -9.16
N ILE A 115 6.60 0.03 -8.82
CA ILE A 115 6.14 1.40 -8.59
C ILE A 115 5.97 2.08 -9.95
N GLU A 116 4.80 2.63 -10.18
CA GLU A 116 4.50 3.41 -11.38
C GLU A 116 4.14 4.82 -10.96
N VAL A 117 4.66 5.81 -11.68
CA VAL A 117 4.30 7.20 -11.47
C VAL A 117 3.93 7.82 -12.80
N LYS A 118 2.74 8.41 -12.89
CA LYS A 118 2.30 9.18 -14.06
C LYS A 118 2.58 10.66 -13.84
N SER A 119 2.89 11.37 -14.93
CA SER A 119 3.27 12.79 -14.94
C SER A 119 4.67 13.11 -14.41
N THR A 120 5.45 12.12 -13.97
CA THR A 120 6.87 12.25 -13.62
C THR A 120 7.57 10.89 -13.78
N GLN A 121 8.87 10.81 -13.49
CA GLN A 121 9.66 9.59 -13.66
C GLN A 121 10.28 9.15 -12.34
N ILE A 122 10.40 7.82 -12.18
CA ILE A 122 11.10 7.17 -11.09
C ILE A 122 12.07 6.13 -11.67
N SER A 123 13.31 6.13 -11.21
CA SER A 123 14.31 5.15 -11.63
C SER A 123 14.23 3.87 -10.79
N ASN A 124 14.53 2.72 -11.40
CA ASN A 124 14.57 1.41 -10.72
C ASN A 124 13.32 1.14 -9.88
N ALA A 125 12.15 1.32 -10.50
CA ALA A 125 10.86 1.29 -9.81
C ALA A 125 10.30 -0.13 -9.63
N ASP A 126 10.82 -1.08 -10.41
CA ASP A 126 10.63 -2.53 -10.33
C ASP A 126 11.75 -3.24 -9.55
N PHE A 127 12.71 -2.48 -9.02
CA PHE A 127 13.80 -2.97 -8.17
C PHE A 127 14.68 -4.07 -8.77
N GLU A 128 14.80 -4.19 -10.09
CA GLU A 128 15.65 -5.22 -10.71
C GLU A 128 17.16 -4.96 -10.48
N GLU A 129 17.52 -3.70 -10.22
CA GLU A 129 18.86 -3.28 -9.86
C GLU A 129 18.99 -3.09 -8.34
N ALA A 130 20.17 -3.41 -7.79
CA ALA A 130 20.45 -3.15 -6.38
C ALA A 130 20.35 -1.63 -6.10
N PRO A 131 19.72 -1.21 -4.99
CA PRO A 131 19.66 0.19 -4.61
C PRO A 131 21.05 0.83 -4.49
N THR A 132 21.23 1.95 -5.14
CA THR A 132 22.46 2.74 -5.13
C THR A 132 22.10 4.22 -4.99
N LYS A 133 23.08 5.05 -4.64
CA LYS A 133 22.88 6.52 -4.63
C LYS A 133 22.43 7.06 -6.00
N THR A 134 22.78 6.38 -7.09
CA THR A 134 22.51 6.81 -8.46
C THR A 134 21.13 6.41 -8.98
N ASN A 135 20.54 5.31 -8.50
CA ASN A 135 19.17 4.92 -8.87
C ASN A 135 18.11 5.42 -7.87
N GLY A 136 18.50 6.31 -6.95
CA GLY A 136 17.60 7.15 -6.16
C GLY A 136 17.02 6.49 -4.91
N TRP A 137 17.19 5.18 -4.74
CA TRP A 137 16.67 4.42 -3.60
C TRP A 137 17.68 4.30 -2.45
N ILE A 138 17.23 4.65 -1.25
CA ILE A 138 17.99 4.55 -0.01
C ILE A 138 17.27 3.56 0.90
N MET A 139 17.97 2.48 1.26
CA MET A 139 17.48 1.48 2.22
C MET A 139 17.92 1.90 3.63
N GLU A 140 17.02 2.56 4.37
CA GLU A 140 17.32 3.03 5.72
C GLU A 140 17.25 1.84 6.71
N GLN A 141 18.22 1.79 7.63
CA GLN A 141 18.22 0.87 8.77
C GLN A 141 18.49 1.68 10.04
N GLN A 142 17.50 1.80 10.93
CA GLN A 142 17.73 2.44 12.23
C GLN A 142 18.36 1.47 13.23
N VAL A 143 18.14 0.17 13.05
CA VAL A 143 18.76 -0.90 13.82
C VAL A 143 19.49 -1.79 12.83
N GLN A 144 20.72 -2.19 13.14
CA GLN A 144 21.53 -3.02 12.23
C GLN A 144 20.79 -4.31 11.87
N GLY A 145 20.68 -4.61 10.57
CA GLY A 145 19.96 -5.78 10.06
C GLY A 145 18.44 -5.63 10.05
N LYS A 146 17.93 -4.49 10.53
CA LYS A 146 16.51 -4.26 10.82
C LYS A 146 16.06 -2.92 10.21
N GLY A 147 15.38 -3.00 9.07
CA GLY A 147 14.95 -1.86 8.27
C GLY A 147 14.58 -2.30 6.86
N ALA A 148 14.68 -1.40 5.89
CA ALA A 148 14.44 -1.76 4.50
C ALA A 148 15.58 -2.61 3.94
N GLN A 149 15.21 -3.59 3.13
CA GLN A 149 16.10 -4.55 2.51
C GLN A 149 15.67 -4.77 1.08
N TRP A 150 16.63 -4.78 0.17
CA TRP A 150 16.41 -5.24 -1.19
C TRP A 150 16.72 -6.73 -1.29
N VAL A 151 15.84 -7.47 -1.95
CA VAL A 151 15.92 -8.93 -2.07
C VAL A 151 15.71 -9.32 -3.53
N LYS A 152 16.47 -10.32 -3.99
CA LYS A 152 16.28 -10.97 -5.29
C LYS A 152 15.70 -12.37 -5.11
N ASP A 153 14.42 -12.54 -5.41
CA ASP A 153 13.75 -13.84 -5.45
C ASP A 153 12.53 -13.80 -6.40
N ALA A 154 12.68 -14.42 -7.56
CA ALA A 154 11.64 -14.51 -8.60
C ALA A 154 10.35 -15.22 -8.16
N LYS A 155 10.40 -16.02 -7.09
CA LYS A 155 9.21 -16.71 -6.56
C LYS A 155 8.35 -15.80 -5.69
N VAL A 156 8.93 -14.72 -5.17
CA VAL A 156 8.28 -13.80 -4.24
C VAL A 156 7.96 -12.47 -4.90
N ALA A 157 8.88 -11.97 -5.74
CA ALA A 157 8.77 -10.69 -6.43
C ALA A 157 7.46 -10.57 -7.25
N LYS A 158 6.95 -9.36 -7.37
CA LYS A 158 5.79 -9.08 -8.24
C LYS A 158 6.21 -8.99 -9.69
N SER A 159 7.39 -8.41 -9.96
CA SER A 159 8.07 -8.38 -11.25
C SER A 159 9.38 -9.15 -11.17
N ASN A 160 9.67 -9.90 -12.24
CA ASN A 160 10.97 -10.51 -12.52
C ASN A 160 11.66 -11.12 -11.28
N ASN A 161 12.58 -10.39 -10.62
CA ASN A 161 13.34 -10.94 -9.48
C ASN A 161 13.42 -10.01 -8.27
N GLY A 162 13.41 -8.70 -8.46
CA GLY A 162 13.70 -7.71 -7.43
C GLY A 162 12.46 -7.26 -6.68
N PHE A 163 12.60 -7.03 -5.38
CA PHE A 163 11.60 -6.33 -4.58
C PHE A 163 12.25 -5.74 -3.33
N VAL A 164 11.48 -4.91 -2.63
CA VAL A 164 11.92 -4.34 -1.35
C VAL A 164 11.05 -4.86 -0.23
N MET A 165 11.72 -5.38 0.80
CA MET A 165 11.12 -5.78 2.06
C MET A 165 11.39 -4.71 3.11
N VAL A 166 10.35 -4.11 3.66
CA VAL A 166 10.42 -2.97 4.57
C VAL A 166 9.91 -3.36 5.95
N TRP A 167 10.71 -3.04 6.96
CA TRP A 167 10.33 -3.11 8.36
C TRP A 167 10.08 -1.73 8.94
N HIS A 168 9.29 -1.65 10.01
CA HIS A 168 8.93 -0.37 10.64
C HIS A 168 10.15 0.47 11.10
N ASN A 169 11.29 -0.15 11.42
CA ASN A 169 12.52 0.54 11.86
C ASN A 169 13.36 1.11 10.71
N GLY A 170 12.87 1.15 9.47
CA GLY A 170 13.62 1.78 8.39
C GLY A 170 12.87 1.76 7.07
N PRO A 171 12.56 2.92 6.48
CA PRO A 171 11.89 2.97 5.18
C PRO A 171 12.85 2.69 4.02
N ALA A 172 12.26 2.33 2.88
CA ALA A 172 12.90 2.53 1.59
C ALA A 172 12.49 3.89 1.04
N THR A 173 13.45 4.78 0.85
CA THR A 173 13.20 6.17 0.45
C THR A 173 13.71 6.41 -0.96
N TYR A 174 12.82 6.85 -1.86
CA TYR A 174 13.20 7.47 -3.12
C TYR A 174 13.25 8.98 -2.94
N GLY A 175 14.41 9.59 -3.17
CA GLY A 175 14.67 10.99 -2.81
C GLY A 175 14.28 12.05 -3.83
N ASN A 176 13.97 11.65 -5.07
CA ASN A 176 13.94 12.55 -6.23
C ASN A 176 12.59 12.50 -6.99
N LEU A 177 11.47 12.49 -6.26
CA LEU A 177 10.14 12.53 -6.89
C LEU A 177 9.79 13.99 -7.24
N ASN A 178 9.98 14.37 -8.50
CA ASN A 178 9.68 15.73 -8.96
C ASN A 178 8.17 15.91 -9.16
N LEU A 179 7.61 16.92 -8.48
CA LEU A 179 6.21 17.31 -8.56
C LEU A 179 6.10 18.70 -9.19
N SER A 180 5.52 18.78 -10.37
CA SER A 180 5.26 20.06 -11.04
C SER A 180 4.10 20.79 -10.35
N ALA A 181 4.18 22.12 -10.32
CA ALA A 181 3.11 22.96 -9.78
C ALA A 181 1.78 22.66 -10.49
N ASP A 182 0.73 22.56 -9.69
CA ASP A 182 -0.64 22.34 -10.11
C ASP A 182 -0.94 21.08 -10.95
N THR A 183 0.02 20.18 -11.07
CA THR A 183 -0.12 18.95 -11.84
C THR A 183 -0.50 17.79 -10.92
N VAL A 184 -1.51 17.01 -11.34
CA VAL A 184 -1.87 15.77 -10.63
C VAL A 184 -0.86 14.68 -11.00
N VAL A 185 -0.23 14.12 -9.97
CA VAL A 185 0.69 12.99 -10.05
C VAL A 185 -0.01 11.78 -9.47
N GLU A 186 -0.12 10.72 -10.27
CA GLU A 186 -0.66 9.42 -9.84
C GLU A 186 0.51 8.50 -9.51
N VAL A 187 0.51 7.94 -8.31
CA VAL A 187 1.48 6.96 -7.84
C VAL A 187 0.74 5.64 -7.60
N SER A 188 1.22 4.59 -8.23
CA SER A 188 0.72 3.22 -8.12
C SER A 188 1.83 2.34 -7.58
N VAL A 189 1.50 1.45 -6.63
CA VAL A 189 2.49 0.56 -6.01
C VAL A 189 1.87 -0.81 -5.80
N TRP A 190 2.62 -1.87 -6.10
CA TRP A 190 2.25 -3.21 -5.68
C TRP A 190 2.79 -3.49 -4.29
N VAL A 191 1.90 -3.97 -3.41
CA VAL A 191 2.20 -4.25 -2.01
C VAL A 191 1.72 -5.64 -1.63
N ARG A 192 2.45 -6.30 -0.73
CA ARG A 192 2.08 -7.61 -0.20
C ARG A 192 2.51 -7.70 1.25
N LYS A 193 1.62 -8.18 2.12
CA LYS A 193 2.02 -8.62 3.46
C LYS A 193 2.63 -10.02 3.31
N PRO A 194 3.93 -10.19 3.59
CA PRO A 194 4.58 -11.49 3.44
C PRO A 194 4.08 -12.46 4.52
N THR A 195 4.06 -13.75 4.19
CA THR A 195 3.86 -14.80 5.20
C THR A 195 5.14 -14.96 6.02
N LYS A 196 5.04 -15.66 7.16
CA LYS A 196 6.21 -15.94 8.01
C LYS A 196 7.32 -16.67 7.26
N GLU A 197 6.97 -17.62 6.40
CA GLU A 197 7.94 -18.40 5.62
C GLU A 197 8.75 -17.53 4.67
N ILE A 198 8.11 -16.52 4.06
CA ILE A 198 8.77 -15.56 3.18
C ILE A 198 9.75 -14.69 3.98
N ILE A 199 9.34 -14.23 5.17
CA ILE A 199 10.20 -13.44 6.06
C ILE A 199 11.42 -14.28 6.47
N ASP A 200 11.21 -15.50 6.96
CA ASP A 200 12.28 -16.38 7.44
C ASP A 200 13.26 -16.72 6.31
N ALA A 201 12.77 -17.02 5.10
CA ALA A 201 13.61 -17.29 3.93
C ALA A 201 14.44 -16.06 3.50
N ALA A 202 13.82 -14.87 3.45
CA ALA A 202 14.52 -13.64 3.08
C ALA A 202 15.59 -13.24 4.12
N MET A 203 15.33 -13.51 5.40
CA MET A 203 16.27 -13.23 6.48
C MET A 203 17.43 -14.24 6.56
N ALA A 204 17.22 -15.49 6.11
CA ALA A 204 18.25 -16.51 6.04
C ALA A 204 19.20 -16.37 4.83
N ALA A 205 18.78 -15.70 3.77
CA ALA A 205 19.57 -15.49 2.55
C ALA A 205 20.67 -14.40 2.67
N LYS A 206 20.88 -13.84 3.86
CA LYS A 206 21.85 -12.79 4.18
C LYS A 206 23.09 -13.34 4.87
#